data_AF-A0A357LSX0-F1
#
_entry.id   AF-A0A357LSX0-F1
#
_cell.length_a   1.000
_cell.length_b   1.000
_cell.length_c   1.000
_cell.angle_alpha   90.00
_cell.angle_beta   90.00
_cell.angle_gamma   90.00
#
_symmetry.space_group_name_H-M   'P 1'
#
loop_
_entity.id
_entity.type
_entity.pdbx_description
1 polymer ?
#
loop_
_entity_poly.entity_id
_entity_poly.type
_entity_poly.pdbx_seq_one_letter_code
_entity_poly.pdbx_strand_id
1 'polypeptide(L)'
;VREITDDATGISSHEVVDWKQAAGGANLRPRITLRDDKGEVLTLTNGLEARYFLSAGSILSVENGAKVQAGDVLARIPRESSKTRDITGGLPRVAELFEARRPKDFAVISEGEGRVEFGNDYKAKRRIRVVPLDGDLDAVEYLLPKGRPLAVNEGDVVRKGDLLLDGSPVPHDILSILGVEALAEYLVKEIQDVYRLQGVKINDKHIEVIVRQMLQKVEVEDAADSTFLNGEQVD
;
A
#
# COMPACT_ATOMS: atom_id res chain seq x y z
N VAL A 1 -14.05 -14.92 -15.40
CA VAL A 1 -12.58 -15.07 -15.54
C VAL A 1 -12.29 -15.11 -17.04
N ARG A 2 -11.21 -14.49 -17.50
CA ARG A 2 -10.79 -14.46 -18.90
C ARG A 2 -9.44 -15.16 -19.03
N GLU A 3 -9.29 -16.02 -20.02
CA GLU A 3 -7.99 -16.64 -20.31
C GLU A 3 -7.08 -15.61 -21.01
N ILE A 4 -5.86 -15.45 -20.49
CA ILE A 4 -4.79 -14.64 -21.06
C ILE A 4 -3.61 -15.56 -21.27
N THR A 5 -3.09 -15.59 -22.49
CA THR A 5 -1.82 -16.25 -22.79
C THR A 5 -0.70 -15.21 -22.66
N ASP A 6 0.31 -15.52 -21.86
CA ASP A 6 1.51 -14.70 -21.75
C ASP A 6 2.38 -14.92 -23.01
N ASP A 7 2.58 -13.87 -23.81
CA ASP A 7 3.29 -13.96 -25.10
C ASP A 7 4.77 -14.37 -24.97
N ALA A 8 5.39 -14.19 -23.80
CA ALA A 8 6.79 -14.53 -23.56
C ALA A 8 6.98 -15.97 -23.10
N THR A 9 6.03 -16.51 -22.33
CA THR A 9 6.13 -17.86 -21.74
C THR A 9 5.23 -18.89 -22.40
N GLY A 10 4.23 -18.46 -23.18
CA GLY A 10 3.21 -19.31 -23.80
C GLY A 10 2.24 -19.94 -22.79
N ILE A 11 2.32 -19.60 -21.51
CA ILE A 11 1.48 -20.14 -20.45
C ILE A 11 0.15 -19.39 -20.46
N SER A 12 -0.96 -20.12 -20.59
CA SER A 12 -2.28 -19.54 -20.39
C SER A 12 -2.59 -19.42 -18.90
N SER A 13 -3.04 -18.24 -18.49
CA SER A 13 -3.41 -17.91 -17.13
C SER A 13 -4.81 -17.31 -17.10
N HIS A 14 -5.47 -17.43 -15.96
CA HIS A 14 -6.85 -17.00 -15.80
C HIS A 14 -6.91 -15.65 -15.09
N GLU A 15 -7.45 -14.61 -15.72
CA GLU A 15 -7.57 -13.26 -15.17
C GLU A 15 -8.98 -12.98 -14.62
N VAL A 16 -9.05 -12.34 -13.46
CA VAL A 16 -10.28 -11.80 -12.89
C VAL A 16 -10.72 -10.57 -13.67
N VAL A 17 -11.79 -10.71 -14.45
CA VAL A 17 -12.40 -9.61 -15.22
C VAL A 17 -13.05 -8.60 -14.28
N ASP A 18 -13.05 -7.32 -14.67
CA ASP A 18 -13.82 -6.28 -13.98
C ASP A 18 -15.30 -6.64 -13.98
N TRP A 19 -15.76 -7.11 -12.83
CA TRP A 19 -17.14 -7.54 -12.63
C TRP A 19 -18.11 -6.37 -12.57
N LYS A 20 -17.65 -5.13 -12.33
CA LYS A 20 -18.55 -3.97 -12.22
C LYS A 20 -19.21 -3.60 -13.55
N GLN A 21 -18.56 -3.93 -14.67
CA GLN A 21 -19.06 -3.66 -16.01
C GLN A 21 -20.03 -4.73 -16.52
N ALA A 22 -20.11 -5.89 -15.85
CA ALA A 22 -21.01 -6.97 -16.21
C ALA A 22 -22.44 -6.70 -15.69
N ALA A 23 -23.45 -7.12 -16.45
CA ALA A 23 -24.85 -7.06 -16.02
C ALA A 23 -25.06 -7.88 -14.72
N GLY A 24 -25.61 -7.26 -13.68
CA GLY A 24 -25.74 -7.87 -12.33
C GLY A 24 -24.45 -7.90 -11.51
N GLY A 25 -23.39 -7.30 -12.04
CA GLY A 25 -22.04 -7.37 -11.49
C GLY A 25 -21.81 -6.61 -10.18
N ALA A 26 -22.63 -5.62 -9.84
CA ALA A 26 -22.44 -4.80 -8.64
C ALA A 26 -22.29 -5.61 -7.32
N ASN A 27 -22.92 -6.79 -7.26
CA ASN A 27 -22.90 -7.67 -6.09
C ASN A 27 -21.86 -8.81 -6.18
N LEU A 28 -21.15 -8.96 -7.30
CA LEU A 28 -20.11 -9.97 -7.41
C LEU A 28 -18.92 -9.61 -6.50
N ARG A 29 -18.37 -10.64 -5.87
CA ARG A 29 -17.20 -10.59 -4.97
C ARG A 29 -16.29 -11.77 -5.33
N PRO A 30 -15.47 -11.67 -6.38
CA PRO A 30 -14.58 -12.76 -6.77
C PRO A 30 -13.63 -13.07 -5.62
N ARG A 31 -13.41 -14.37 -5.37
CA ARG A 31 -12.59 -14.87 -4.25
C ARG A 31 -12.09 -16.29 -4.52
N ILE A 32 -10.99 -16.64 -3.88
CA ILE A 32 -10.48 -18.02 -3.77
C ILE A 32 -10.88 -18.55 -2.40
N THR A 33 -11.36 -19.78 -2.35
CA THR A 33 -11.71 -20.44 -1.09
C THR A 33 -10.91 -21.72 -0.95
N LEU A 34 -10.18 -21.89 0.15
CA LEU A 34 -9.51 -23.15 0.44
C LEU A 34 -10.50 -24.10 1.11
N ARG A 35 -10.54 -25.34 0.63
CA ARG A 35 -11.46 -26.37 1.10
C ARG A 35 -10.70 -27.62 1.53
N ASP A 36 -11.26 -28.35 2.49
CA ASP A 36 -10.77 -29.66 2.89
C ASP A 36 -11.20 -30.76 1.88
N ASP A 37 -10.79 -32.00 2.13
CA ASP A 37 -11.15 -33.16 1.29
C ASP A 37 -12.67 -33.46 1.28
N LYS A 38 -13.45 -32.88 2.21
CA LYS A 38 -14.92 -33.00 2.30
C LYS A 38 -15.64 -31.84 1.60
N GLY A 39 -14.90 -30.87 1.08
CA GLY A 39 -15.44 -29.69 0.40
C GLY A 39 -15.89 -28.56 1.33
N GLU A 40 -15.61 -28.67 2.64
CA GLU A 40 -15.86 -27.63 3.63
C GLU A 40 -14.76 -26.57 3.60
N VAL A 41 -15.10 -25.30 3.87
CA VAL A 41 -14.12 -24.20 3.83
C VAL A 41 -13.21 -24.30 5.05
N LEU A 42 -11.89 -24.29 4.83
CA LEU A 42 -10.93 -24.33 5.91
C LEU A 42 -11.06 -23.10 6.82
N THR A 43 -10.90 -23.30 8.12
CA THR A 43 -10.74 -22.21 9.09
C THR A 43 -9.26 -21.94 9.30
N LEU A 44 -8.84 -20.70 9.10
CA LEU A 44 -7.49 -20.24 9.33
C LEU A 44 -7.18 -20.20 10.84
N THR A 45 -5.90 -20.12 11.20
CA THR A 45 -5.45 -20.03 12.60
C THR A 45 -5.98 -18.79 13.33
N ASN A 46 -6.40 -17.78 12.58
CA ASN A 46 -7.03 -16.56 13.11
C ASN A 46 -8.56 -16.69 13.32
N GLY A 47 -9.15 -17.87 13.07
CA GLY A 47 -10.58 -18.11 13.21
C GLY A 47 -11.43 -17.68 12.01
N LEU A 48 -10.85 -17.07 10.99
CA LEU A 48 -11.55 -16.67 9.76
C LEU A 48 -11.65 -17.85 8.79
N GLU A 49 -12.70 -17.86 7.96
CA GLU A 49 -12.76 -18.77 6.83
C GLU A 49 -11.66 -18.41 5.81
N ALA A 50 -11.03 -19.42 5.22
CA ALA A 50 -9.98 -19.27 4.21
C ALA A 50 -10.56 -18.77 2.87
N ARG A 51 -11.04 -17.52 2.86
CA ARG A 51 -11.66 -16.83 1.74
C ARG A 51 -10.84 -15.59 1.40
N TYR A 52 -10.14 -15.66 0.27
CA TYR A 52 -9.27 -14.59 -0.22
C TYR A 52 -9.97 -13.84 -1.34
N PHE A 53 -10.41 -12.60 -1.10
CA PHE A 53 -11.04 -11.78 -2.13
C PHE A 53 -10.04 -11.33 -3.17
N LEU A 54 -10.47 -11.31 -4.43
CA LEU A 54 -9.64 -10.91 -5.56
C LEU A 54 -10.07 -9.56 -6.12
N SER A 55 -9.10 -8.78 -6.57
CA SER A 55 -9.34 -7.54 -7.33
C SER A 55 -9.44 -7.83 -8.83
N ALA A 56 -10.04 -6.92 -9.58
CA ALA A 56 -10.03 -7.01 -11.05
C ALA A 56 -8.57 -6.91 -11.54
N GLY A 57 -8.22 -7.68 -12.56
CA GLY A 57 -6.85 -7.81 -13.05
C GLY A 57 -5.97 -8.82 -12.29
N SER A 58 -6.48 -9.48 -11.23
CA SER A 58 -5.75 -10.56 -10.57
C SER A 58 -5.60 -11.74 -11.53
N ILE A 59 -4.38 -12.23 -11.72
CA ILE A 59 -4.08 -13.44 -12.48
C ILE A 59 -4.02 -14.62 -11.51
N LEU A 60 -4.90 -15.61 -11.71
CA LEU A 60 -4.90 -16.86 -10.97
C LEU A 60 -3.68 -17.69 -11.35
N SER A 61 -2.96 -18.16 -10.34
CA SER A 61 -1.80 -19.05 -10.49
C SER A 61 -2.15 -20.52 -10.26
N VAL A 62 -3.38 -20.79 -9.83
CA VAL A 62 -3.89 -22.14 -9.55
C VAL A 62 -5.23 -22.37 -10.26
N GLU A 63 -5.50 -23.62 -10.60
CA GLU A 63 -6.77 -24.06 -11.15
C GLU A 63 -7.76 -24.48 -10.06
N ASN A 64 -9.04 -24.54 -10.42
CA ASN A 64 -10.08 -25.00 -9.49
C ASN A 64 -9.86 -26.49 -9.14
N GLY A 65 -9.78 -26.79 -7.83
CA GLY A 65 -9.54 -28.15 -7.33
C GLY A 65 -8.06 -28.52 -7.18
N ALA A 66 -7.13 -27.61 -7.49
CA ALA A 66 -5.72 -27.82 -7.22
C ALA A 66 -5.47 -27.98 -5.70
N LYS A 67 -4.61 -28.95 -5.34
CA LYS A 67 -4.12 -29.10 -3.97
C LYS A 67 -2.98 -28.10 -3.75
N VAL A 68 -3.10 -27.29 -2.70
CA VAL A 68 -2.14 -26.23 -2.36
C VAL A 68 -1.66 -26.41 -0.92
N GLN A 69 -0.44 -25.99 -0.66
CA GLN A 69 0.20 -25.99 0.65
C GLN A 69 0.35 -24.55 1.17
N ALA A 70 0.63 -24.42 2.48
CA ALA A 70 0.93 -23.12 3.05
C ALA A 70 2.21 -22.54 2.41
N GLY A 71 2.09 -21.32 1.87
CA GLY A 71 3.16 -20.65 1.13
C GLY A 71 2.99 -20.66 -0.40
N ASP A 72 2.06 -21.46 -0.93
CA ASP A 72 1.79 -21.46 -2.36
C ASP A 72 1.12 -20.16 -2.83
N VAL A 73 1.50 -19.69 -4.01
CA VAL A 73 0.94 -18.50 -4.64
C VAL A 73 -0.38 -18.86 -5.32
N LEU A 74 -1.50 -18.36 -4.80
CA LEU A 74 -2.84 -18.64 -5.34
C LEU A 74 -3.21 -17.72 -6.52
N ALA A 75 -2.85 -16.44 -6.39
CA ALA A 75 -3.05 -15.44 -7.42
C ALA A 75 -1.95 -14.39 -7.30
N ARG A 76 -1.61 -13.79 -8.43
CA ARG A 76 -0.74 -12.63 -8.53
C ARG A 76 -1.54 -11.49 -9.11
N ILE A 77 -1.50 -10.33 -8.48
CA ILE A 77 -1.91 -9.10 -9.14
C ILE A 77 -0.65 -8.64 -9.87
N PRO A 78 -0.64 -8.58 -11.21
CA PRO A 78 0.43 -7.91 -11.92
C PRO A 78 0.41 -6.48 -11.45
N ARG A 79 1.31 -6.15 -10.53
CA ARG A 79 1.75 -4.77 -10.40
C ARG A 79 2.34 -4.49 -11.75
N GLU A 80 1.74 -3.60 -12.53
CA GLU A 80 2.42 -3.08 -13.72
C GLU A 80 3.83 -2.79 -13.26
N SER A 81 4.80 -3.56 -13.77
CA SER A 81 6.18 -3.57 -13.30
C SER A 81 6.68 -2.17 -13.45
N SER A 82 6.58 -1.37 -12.37
CA SER A 82 6.46 0.08 -12.39
C SER A 82 6.68 0.62 -13.79
N LYS A 83 5.62 0.68 -14.65
CA LYS A 83 5.71 1.23 -16.01
C LYS A 83 6.59 2.45 -15.88
N THR A 84 7.85 2.33 -16.31
CA THR A 84 8.93 3.27 -16.03
C THR A 84 8.59 4.16 -14.83
N ARG A 85 8.54 3.61 -13.59
CA ARG A 85 8.15 4.27 -12.31
C ARG A 85 8.34 5.75 -12.52
N ASP A 86 7.31 6.60 -12.58
CA ASP A 86 7.18 7.95 -13.18
C ASP A 86 8.43 8.90 -13.16
N ILE A 87 9.59 8.37 -13.53
CA ILE A 87 10.93 8.97 -13.52
C ILE A 87 11.11 9.69 -14.86
N THR A 88 10.32 9.31 -15.88
CA THR A 88 10.14 10.07 -17.12
C THR A 88 9.65 11.49 -16.86
N GLY A 89 9.10 11.79 -15.67
CA GLY A 89 8.78 13.16 -15.27
C GLY A 89 10.00 14.08 -15.26
N GLY A 90 11.23 13.57 -15.10
CA GLY A 90 12.44 14.38 -15.06
C GLY A 90 12.44 15.37 -13.88
N LEU A 91 12.90 16.61 -14.12
CA LEU A 91 12.91 17.70 -13.13
C LEU A 91 11.56 17.96 -12.42
N PRO A 92 10.40 17.93 -13.11
CA PRO A 92 9.08 18.01 -12.47
C PRO A 92 8.89 17.09 -11.27
N ARG A 93 9.38 15.85 -11.32
CA ARG A 93 9.25 14.91 -10.20
C ARG A 93 10.09 15.33 -9.00
N VAL A 94 11.29 15.84 -9.24
CA VAL A 94 12.17 16.39 -8.19
C VAL A 94 11.52 17.61 -7.53
N ALA A 95 10.88 18.47 -8.32
CA ALA A 95 10.13 19.61 -7.80
C ALA A 95 8.95 19.16 -6.92
N GLU A 96 8.17 18.16 -7.34
CA GLU A 96 7.10 17.60 -6.51
C GLU A 96 7.60 17.06 -5.16
N LEU A 97 8.76 16.40 -5.15
CA LEU A 97 9.38 15.85 -3.94
C LEU A 97 9.86 16.96 -3.00
N PHE A 98 10.52 18.00 -3.54
CA PHE A 98 10.98 19.14 -2.73
C PHE A 98 9.83 20.03 -2.24
N GLU A 99 8.73 20.12 -2.98
CA GLU A 99 7.52 20.79 -2.52
C GLU A 99 6.67 19.92 -1.56
N ALA A 100 7.13 18.70 -1.24
CA ALA A 100 6.44 17.72 -0.41
C ALA A 100 4.97 17.49 -0.82
N ARG A 101 4.65 17.61 -2.12
CA ARG A 101 3.27 17.53 -2.60
C ARG A 101 2.71 16.13 -2.44
N ARG A 102 1.42 16.05 -2.08
CA ARG A 102 0.69 14.78 -2.10
C ARG A 102 0.51 14.29 -3.55
N PRO A 103 0.97 13.07 -3.88
CA PRO A 103 0.74 12.48 -5.20
C PRO A 103 -0.75 12.28 -5.50
N LYS A 104 -1.13 12.33 -6.79
CA LYS A 104 -2.49 11.97 -7.22
C LYS A 104 -2.80 10.50 -6.93
N ASP A 105 -1.83 9.64 -7.24
CA ASP A 105 -1.84 8.22 -6.92
C ASP A 105 -1.03 7.98 -5.63
N PHE A 106 -1.65 8.27 -4.49
CA PHE A 106 -1.00 8.11 -3.19
C PHE A 106 -1.20 6.70 -2.62
N ALA A 107 -0.15 6.19 -1.98
CA ALA A 107 -0.21 5.05 -1.09
C ALA A 107 -0.71 5.47 0.30
N VAL A 108 -1.23 4.50 1.03
CA VAL A 108 -1.54 4.64 2.47
C VAL A 108 -0.73 3.59 3.21
N ILE A 109 0.05 4.03 4.20
CA ILE A 109 0.86 3.17 5.06
C ILE A 109 0.19 3.01 6.44
N SER A 110 0.52 1.93 7.14
CA SER A 110 -0.01 1.66 8.47
C SER A 110 0.70 2.49 9.55
N GLU A 111 -0.07 3.09 10.44
CA GLU A 111 0.41 3.88 11.59
C GLU A 111 0.79 2.99 12.78
N GLY A 112 0.19 1.80 12.86
CA GLY A 112 0.37 0.85 13.95
C GLY A 112 0.76 -0.54 13.45
N GLU A 113 1.16 -1.39 14.38
CA GLU A 113 1.36 -2.81 14.13
C GLU A 113 0.13 -3.59 14.60
N GLY A 114 -0.33 -4.55 13.80
CA GLY A 114 -1.50 -5.33 14.16
C GLY A 114 -2.07 -6.17 13.04
N ARG A 115 -3.21 -6.79 13.33
CA ARG A 115 -3.99 -7.56 12.37
C ARG A 115 -4.97 -6.65 11.62
N VAL A 116 -5.02 -6.82 10.31
CA VAL A 116 -5.92 -6.11 9.42
C VAL A 116 -7.33 -6.71 9.50
N GLU A 117 -8.32 -5.88 9.80
CA GLU A 117 -9.74 -6.22 9.77
C GLU A 117 -10.50 -5.33 8.81
N PHE A 118 -11.44 -5.89 8.06
CA PHE A 118 -12.26 -5.12 7.15
C PHE A 118 -13.56 -4.73 7.87
N GLY A 119 -13.81 -3.43 7.95
CA GLY A 119 -15.02 -2.90 8.56
C GLY A 119 -16.16 -2.74 7.56
N ASN A 120 -17.29 -2.23 8.05
CA ASN A 120 -18.38 -1.83 7.17
C ASN A 120 -17.95 -0.66 6.28
N ASP A 121 -17.99 -0.90 4.97
CA ASP A 121 -17.76 0.12 3.96
C ASP A 121 -18.62 1.36 4.22
N TYR A 122 -18.04 2.55 4.03
CA TYR A 122 -18.73 3.83 4.18
C TYR A 122 -18.80 4.57 2.84
N LYS A 123 -19.99 4.66 2.25
CA LYS A 123 -20.22 5.27 0.93
C LYS A 123 -19.26 4.66 -0.12
N ALA A 124 -18.46 5.51 -0.79
CA ALA A 124 -17.45 5.12 -1.77
C ALA A 124 -16.09 4.75 -1.15
N LYS A 125 -15.99 4.66 0.18
CA LYS A 125 -14.77 4.30 0.91
C LYS A 125 -14.90 2.92 1.54
N ARG A 126 -13.81 2.16 1.51
CA ARG A 126 -13.61 0.91 2.23
C ARG A 126 -12.98 1.21 3.57
N ARG A 127 -13.51 0.59 4.62
CA ARG A 127 -13.04 0.76 5.99
C ARG A 127 -12.10 -0.38 6.34
N ILE A 128 -10.88 -0.05 6.74
CA ILE A 128 -9.89 -1.02 7.22
C ILE A 128 -9.52 -0.61 8.64
N ARG A 129 -9.38 -1.60 9.53
CA ARG A 129 -8.90 -1.42 10.89
C ARG A 129 -7.62 -2.21 11.06
N VAL A 130 -6.64 -1.62 11.72
CA VAL A 130 -5.45 -2.34 12.18
C VAL A 130 -5.61 -2.51 13.68
N VAL A 131 -5.87 -3.74 14.10
CA VAL A 131 -6.12 -4.12 15.50
C VAL A 131 -4.82 -4.64 16.10
N PRO A 132 -4.27 -3.97 17.14
CA PRO A 132 -3.04 -4.40 17.80
C PRO A 132 -3.17 -5.82 18.37
N LEU A 133 -2.08 -6.60 18.27
CA LEU A 133 -2.08 -7.98 18.75
C LEU A 133 -2.04 -8.07 20.28
N ASP A 134 -1.46 -7.07 20.94
CA ASP A 134 -1.20 -7.07 22.38
C ASP A 134 -2.30 -6.38 23.20
N GLY A 135 -3.40 -5.94 22.58
CA GLY A 135 -4.64 -5.50 23.26
C GLY A 135 -4.59 -4.17 24.04
N ASP A 136 -3.40 -3.61 24.28
CA ASP A 136 -3.22 -2.38 25.07
C ASP A 136 -3.42 -1.08 24.28
N LEU A 137 -3.50 -1.16 22.95
CA LEU A 137 -3.64 -0.01 22.06
C LEU A 137 -4.96 -0.05 21.30
N ASP A 138 -5.55 1.13 21.08
CA ASP A 138 -6.76 1.27 20.27
C ASP A 138 -6.50 0.90 18.81
N ALA A 139 -7.50 0.32 18.15
CA ALA A 139 -7.42 -0.01 16.74
C ALA A 139 -7.42 1.25 15.87
N VAL A 140 -6.51 1.32 14.90
CA VAL A 140 -6.42 2.46 13.99
C VAL A 140 -7.33 2.23 12.78
N GLU A 141 -8.22 3.18 12.51
CA GLU A 141 -9.18 3.13 11.39
C GLU A 141 -8.69 3.91 10.16
N TYR A 142 -8.77 3.27 9.00
CA TYR A 142 -8.47 3.83 7.68
C TYR A 142 -9.69 3.80 6.76
N LEU A 143 -9.92 4.91 6.05
CA LEU A 143 -10.96 5.03 5.04
C LEU A 143 -10.35 5.15 3.64
N LEU A 144 -10.21 4.01 2.96
CA LEU A 144 -9.56 3.90 1.66
C LEU A 144 -10.55 4.03 0.49
N PRO A 145 -10.18 4.62 -0.65
CA PRO A 145 -11.06 4.68 -1.82
C PRO A 145 -11.37 3.27 -2.37
N LYS A 146 -12.65 2.99 -2.68
CA LYS A 146 -13.02 1.72 -3.32
C LYS A 146 -12.53 1.65 -4.76
N GLY A 147 -12.10 0.47 -5.19
CA GLY A 147 -11.70 0.20 -6.58
C GLY A 147 -10.22 0.46 -6.87
N ARG A 148 -9.45 0.91 -5.88
CA ARG A 148 -7.99 0.88 -5.94
C ARG A 148 -7.48 -0.46 -5.37
N PRO A 149 -6.39 -1.03 -5.89
CA PRO A 149 -5.82 -2.27 -5.38
C PRO A 149 -5.28 -2.05 -3.96
N LEU A 150 -5.70 -2.91 -3.04
CA LEU A 150 -5.16 -2.96 -1.68
C LEU A 150 -3.86 -3.77 -1.70
N ALA A 151 -2.93 -3.39 -0.82
CA ALA A 151 -1.69 -4.14 -0.62
C ALA A 151 -1.82 -5.24 0.45
N VAL A 152 -2.97 -5.30 1.15
CA VAL A 152 -3.25 -6.21 2.26
C VAL A 152 -4.58 -6.93 2.08
N ASN A 153 -4.69 -8.10 2.70
CA ASN A 153 -5.89 -8.91 2.84
C ASN A 153 -6.41 -8.90 4.29
N GLU A 154 -7.64 -9.38 4.45
CA GLU A 154 -8.25 -9.53 5.76
C GLU A 154 -7.53 -10.62 6.57
N GLY A 155 -7.14 -10.29 7.80
CA GLY A 155 -6.40 -11.15 8.69
C GLY A 155 -4.88 -11.06 8.56
N ASP A 156 -4.35 -10.30 7.58
CA ASP A 156 -2.91 -10.06 7.43
C ASP A 156 -2.35 -9.34 8.66
N VAL A 157 -1.11 -9.63 9.02
CA VAL A 157 -0.39 -8.89 10.07
C VAL A 157 0.51 -7.87 9.39
N VAL A 158 0.32 -6.60 9.75
CA VAL A 158 1.08 -5.46 9.23
C VAL A 158 1.88 -4.82 10.34
N ARG A 159 3.03 -4.27 9.97
CA ARG A 159 3.86 -3.43 10.83
C ARG A 159 3.64 -1.97 10.52
N LYS A 160 4.10 -1.11 11.43
CA LYS A 160 4.18 0.33 11.20
C LYS A 160 4.99 0.61 9.93
N GLY A 161 4.40 1.35 8.99
CA GLY A 161 4.97 1.67 7.68
C GLY A 161 4.54 0.76 6.53
N ASP A 162 3.92 -0.39 6.80
CA ASP A 162 3.52 -1.30 5.74
C ASP A 162 2.39 -0.69 4.88
N LEU A 163 2.43 -0.95 3.58
CA LEU A 163 1.43 -0.45 2.64
C LEU A 163 0.09 -1.13 2.87
N LEU A 164 -0.95 -0.33 3.12
CA LEU A 164 -2.36 -0.76 3.12
C LEU A 164 -3.00 -0.56 1.74
N LEU A 165 -2.62 0.54 1.08
CA LEU A 165 -3.06 0.90 -0.26
C LEU A 165 -1.84 1.09 -1.16
N ASP A 166 -1.87 0.50 -2.36
CA ASP A 166 -0.80 0.67 -3.34
C ASP A 166 -0.77 2.09 -3.91
N GLY A 167 0.42 2.60 -4.26
CA GLY A 167 0.62 3.95 -4.77
C GLY A 167 1.96 4.57 -4.40
N SER A 168 2.12 5.87 -4.65
CA SER A 168 3.32 6.62 -4.24
C SER A 168 3.23 7.05 -2.77
N PRO A 169 4.24 6.77 -1.93
CA PRO A 169 4.26 7.24 -0.55
C PRO A 169 4.11 8.76 -0.45
N VAL A 170 3.41 9.22 0.58
CA VAL A 170 3.24 10.64 0.87
C VAL A 170 4.33 11.06 1.87
N PRO A 171 5.15 12.09 1.56
CA PRO A 171 6.22 12.54 2.46
C PRO A 171 5.74 12.88 3.89
N HIS A 172 4.59 13.56 4.01
CA HIS A 172 4.02 13.91 5.30
C HIS A 172 3.61 12.68 6.12
N ASP A 173 3.03 11.66 5.48
CA ASP A 173 2.63 10.42 6.15
C ASP A 173 3.88 9.64 6.60
N ILE A 174 4.95 9.63 5.79
CA ILE A 174 6.23 9.02 6.18
C ILE A 174 6.80 9.75 7.41
N LEU A 175 6.78 11.09 7.44
CA LEU A 175 7.31 11.86 8.56
C LEU A 175 6.55 11.58 9.86
N SER A 176 5.22 11.63 9.82
CA SER A 176 4.39 11.44 11.02
C SER A 176 4.44 10.00 11.55
N ILE A 177 4.58 9.03 10.65
CA ILE A 177 4.54 7.61 11.01
C ILE A 177 5.94 7.06 11.27
N LEU A 178 6.86 7.20 10.31
CA LEU A 178 8.18 6.56 10.35
C LEU A 178 9.28 7.49 10.86
N GLY A 179 9.00 8.79 10.94
CA GLY A 179 9.93 9.77 11.48
C GLY A 179 10.91 10.34 10.45
N VAL A 180 11.82 11.16 10.98
CA VAL A 180 12.74 12.00 10.19
C VAL A 180 13.71 11.16 9.37
N GLU A 181 14.30 10.12 9.95
CA GLU A 181 15.31 9.27 9.28
C GLU A 181 14.72 8.54 8.07
N ALA A 182 13.54 7.94 8.24
CA ALA A 182 12.85 7.22 7.17
C ALA A 182 12.42 8.17 6.03
N LEU A 183 11.95 9.38 6.36
CA LEU A 183 11.65 10.39 5.36
C LEU A 183 12.90 10.82 4.60
N ALA A 184 14.01 11.07 5.31
CA ALA A 184 15.24 11.51 4.69
C ALA A 184 15.79 10.45 3.72
N GLU A 185 15.83 9.18 4.15
CA GLU A 185 16.23 8.07 3.29
C GLU A 185 15.32 7.97 2.05
N TYR A 186 14.00 8.09 2.23
CA TYR A 186 13.04 8.08 1.14
C TYR A 186 13.30 9.21 0.12
N LEU A 187 13.41 10.46 0.57
CA LEU A 187 13.62 11.62 -0.30
C LEU A 187 14.95 11.53 -1.05
N VAL A 188 16.03 11.19 -0.34
CA VAL A 188 17.36 11.02 -0.96
C VAL A 188 17.30 9.96 -2.05
N LYS A 189 16.72 8.80 -1.75
CA LYS A 189 16.59 7.70 -2.72
C LYS A 189 15.75 8.08 -3.94
N GLU A 190 14.57 8.67 -3.75
CA GLU A 190 13.69 9.05 -4.86
C GLU A 190 14.35 10.09 -5.78
N ILE A 191 14.97 11.12 -5.21
CA ILE A 191 15.65 12.17 -6.00
C ILE A 191 16.87 11.59 -6.72
N GLN A 192 17.64 10.76 -6.02
CA GLN A 192 18.81 10.09 -6.58
C GLN A 192 18.44 9.18 -7.76
N ASP A 193 17.34 8.44 -7.67
CA ASP A 193 16.83 7.59 -8.75
C ASP A 193 16.51 8.42 -10.02
N VAL A 194 15.98 9.64 -9.87
CA VAL A 194 15.70 10.54 -11.01
C VAL A 194 16.99 11.00 -11.69
N TYR A 195 17.99 11.46 -10.92
CA TYR A 195 19.28 11.86 -11.50
C TYR A 195 20.03 10.69 -12.14
N ARG A 196 19.98 9.51 -11.50
CA ARG A 196 20.58 8.28 -12.03
C ARG A 196 19.97 7.90 -13.37
N LEU A 197 18.64 8.01 -13.53
CA LEU A 197 18.00 7.71 -14.82
C LEU A 197 18.46 8.67 -15.92
N GLN A 198 18.71 9.94 -15.59
CA GLN A 198 19.26 10.92 -16.53
C GLN A 198 20.77 10.77 -16.78
N GLY A 199 21.42 9.77 -16.18
CA GLY A 199 22.85 9.53 -16.29
C GLY A 199 23.72 10.50 -15.48
N VAL A 200 23.11 11.34 -14.65
CA VAL A 200 23.82 12.31 -13.80
C VAL A 200 24.16 11.64 -12.47
N LYS A 201 25.46 11.56 -12.17
CA LYS A 201 25.96 11.05 -10.88
C LYS A 201 26.10 12.20 -9.89
N ILE A 202 25.17 12.29 -8.95
CA ILE A 202 25.26 13.16 -7.77
C ILE A 202 25.53 12.29 -6.54
N ASN A 203 26.27 12.84 -5.56
CA ASN A 203 26.49 12.17 -4.28
C ASN A 203 25.39 12.54 -3.30
N ASP A 204 24.90 11.56 -2.55
CA ASP A 204 23.78 11.66 -1.60
C ASP A 204 23.93 12.85 -0.64
N LYS A 205 25.16 13.18 -0.21
CA LYS A 205 25.46 14.34 0.67
C LYS A 205 24.89 15.67 0.18
N HIS A 206 24.76 15.86 -1.13
CA HIS A 206 24.24 17.11 -1.69
C HIS A 206 22.71 17.18 -1.54
N ILE A 207 22.03 16.04 -1.66
CA ILE A 207 20.57 15.95 -1.49
C ILE A 207 20.24 16.03 -0.01
N GLU A 208 21.02 15.37 0.85
CA GLU A 208 20.89 15.42 2.31
C GLU A 208 20.94 16.86 2.86
N VAL A 209 21.78 17.73 2.29
CA VAL A 209 21.83 19.15 2.68
C VAL A 209 20.49 19.83 2.43
N ILE A 210 19.81 19.53 1.33
CA ILE A 210 18.50 20.13 1.02
C ILE A 210 17.42 19.53 1.92
N VAL A 211 17.42 18.21 2.08
CA VAL A 211 16.48 17.49 2.96
C VAL A 211 16.58 18.00 4.41
N ARG A 212 17.80 18.27 4.89
CA ARG A 212 18.02 18.92 6.19
C ARG A 212 17.32 20.28 6.29
N GLN A 213 17.36 21.09 5.24
CA GLN A 213 16.68 22.40 5.25
C GLN A 213 15.15 22.27 5.19
N MET A 214 14.63 21.23 4.54
CA MET A 214 13.19 20.94 4.58
C MET A 214 12.71 20.56 5.99
N LEU A 215 13.57 19.93 6.77
CA LEU A 215 13.29 19.42 8.12
C LEU A 215 13.73 20.38 9.23
N GLN A 216 14.00 21.64 8.91
CA GLN A 216 14.47 22.63 9.88
C GLN A 216 13.36 23.05 10.86
N LYS A 217 12.10 23.09 10.40
CA LYS A 217 11.00 23.59 11.21
C LYS A 217 10.47 22.52 12.15
N VAL A 218 10.22 22.91 13.40
CA VAL A 218 9.56 22.08 14.42
C VAL A 218 8.25 22.74 14.82
N GLU A 219 7.18 21.95 14.92
CA GLU A 219 5.88 22.39 15.40
C GLU A 219 5.75 22.14 16.90
N VAL A 220 5.34 23.15 17.65
CA VAL A 220 5.15 23.04 19.11
C VAL A 220 3.78 22.43 19.41
N GLU A 221 3.75 21.20 19.92
CA GLU A 221 2.49 20.55 20.30
C GLU A 221 1.93 21.11 21.62
N ASP A 222 2.79 21.26 22.63
CA ASP A 222 2.44 21.81 23.94
C ASP A 222 3.53 22.79 24.41
N ALA A 223 3.15 24.06 24.54
CA ALA A 223 4.03 25.12 25.00
C ALA A 223 4.25 25.11 26.52
N ALA A 224 3.40 24.42 27.30
CA ALA A 224 3.46 24.41 28.77
C ALA A 224 3.73 25.82 29.36
N ASP A 225 4.80 25.98 30.15
CA ASP A 225 5.19 27.26 30.77
C ASP A 225 6.15 28.11 29.91
N SER A 226 6.37 27.74 28.65
CA SER A 226 7.24 28.48 27.73
C SER A 226 6.52 29.69 27.10
N THR A 227 7.27 30.47 26.31
CA THR A 227 6.73 31.61 25.56
C THR A 227 6.18 31.22 24.18
N PHE A 228 6.24 29.94 23.81
CA PHE A 228 5.76 29.47 22.52
C PHE A 228 4.23 29.38 22.49
N LEU A 229 3.67 29.33 21.29
CA LEU A 229 2.25 29.05 21.07
C LEU A 229 2.08 27.60 20.58
N ASN A 230 1.01 26.93 21.03
CA ASN A 230 0.66 25.61 20.50
C ASN A 230 0.33 25.75 19.01
N GLY A 231 0.94 24.90 18.17
CA GLY A 231 0.89 24.97 16.71
C GLY A 231 1.84 25.98 16.08
N GLU A 232 2.70 26.65 16.86
CA GLU A 232 3.75 27.52 16.32
C GLU A 232 4.86 26.70 15.65
N GLN A 233 5.30 27.14 14.48
CA GLN A 233 6.45 26.57 13.80
C GLN A 233 7.70 27.40 14.07
N VAL A 234 8.68 26.79 14.73
CA VAL A 234 9.95 27.42 15.11
C VAL A 234 11.12 26.81 14.33
N ASP A 235 12.23 27.56 14.27
CA ASP A 235 13.50 27.14 13.65
C ASP A 235 14.37 26.28 14.57
#